data_AF-A0A956LA11-F1
#
_entry.id   AF-A0A956LA11-F1
#
_cell.length_a   1.000
_cell.length_b   1.000
_cell.length_c   1.000
_cell.angle_alpha   90.00
_cell.angle_beta   90.00
_cell.angle_gamma   90.00
#
_symmetry.space_group_name_H-M   'P 1'
#
loop_
_entity.id
_entity.type
_entity.pdbx_description
1 polymer ?
#
loop_
_entity_poly.entity_id
_entity_poly.type
_entity_poly.pdbx_seq_one_letter_code
_entity_poly.pdbx_strand_id
1 'polypeptide(L)'
;LYGVGMDIPAGESGVTHSFSYPFPGDYLFWAVFGHMHTLGRSLKLTIGDGADANCLLNIPAWDFDWQRTYRLAEPQLIREDEELHLDCVWDNPTDQDVAWGDGTGDEMCLGVLLMTDP
;
A
#
# COMPACT_ATOMS: atom_id res chain seq x y z
N LEU A 1 -0.86 4.85 -6.46
CA LEU A 1 0.48 4.40 -5.98
C LEU A 1 0.62 2.95 -6.40
N TYR A 2 1.69 2.58 -7.12
CA TYR A 2 1.90 1.20 -7.58
C TYR A 2 3.37 0.80 -7.46
N GLY A 3 3.64 -0.28 -6.74
CA GLY A 3 4.99 -0.78 -6.54
C GLY A 3 5.46 -1.64 -7.71
N VAL A 4 6.41 -1.16 -8.51
CA VAL A 4 7.11 -1.99 -9.51
C VAL A 4 8.40 -2.55 -8.91
N GLY A 5 8.78 -3.76 -9.29
CA GLY A 5 9.98 -4.42 -8.75
C GLY A 5 9.77 -5.06 -7.38
N MET A 6 8.66 -5.78 -7.22
CA MET A 6 8.37 -6.60 -6.04
C MET A 6 8.58 -8.08 -6.36
N ASP A 7 9.82 -8.54 -6.26
CA ASP A 7 10.12 -9.98 -6.34
C ASP A 7 9.73 -10.65 -5.01
N ILE A 8 8.94 -11.71 -5.09
CA ILE A 8 8.45 -12.50 -3.97
C ILE A 8 8.94 -13.94 -4.18
N PRO A 9 10.11 -14.31 -3.63
CA PRO A 9 10.71 -15.62 -3.90
C PRO A 9 9.83 -16.78 -3.47
N ALA A 10 9.94 -17.90 -4.18
CA ALA A 10 9.27 -19.15 -3.86
C ALA A 10 9.57 -19.61 -2.43
N GLY A 11 8.54 -20.03 -1.69
CA GLY A 11 8.64 -20.59 -0.34
C GLY A 11 8.90 -19.59 0.79
N GLU A 12 9.08 -18.29 0.49
CA GLU A 12 9.40 -17.28 1.49
C GLU A 12 8.16 -16.73 2.20
N SER A 13 8.33 -16.31 3.46
CA SER A 13 7.28 -15.70 4.29
C SER A 13 7.75 -14.35 4.83
N GLY A 14 6.83 -13.39 4.96
CA GLY A 14 7.14 -12.05 5.43
C GLY A 14 7.96 -11.22 4.44
N VAL A 15 7.90 -11.55 3.15
CA VAL A 15 8.56 -10.73 2.11
C VAL A 15 7.93 -9.36 2.12
N THR A 16 8.73 -8.32 2.34
CA THR A 16 8.26 -6.94 2.50
C THR A 16 8.82 -6.08 1.39
N HIS A 17 7.95 -5.31 0.74
CA HIS A 17 8.34 -4.23 -0.17
C HIS A 17 7.70 -2.92 0.28
N SER A 18 8.50 -1.85 0.23
CA SER A 18 8.13 -0.50 0.65
C SER A 18 8.32 0.45 -0.52
N PHE A 19 7.34 1.31 -0.75
CA PHE A 19 7.33 2.26 -1.87
C PHE A 19 7.02 3.67 -1.36
N SER A 20 7.83 4.63 -1.78
CA SER A 20 7.67 6.04 -1.43
C SER A 20 7.21 6.85 -2.65
N TYR A 21 6.27 7.77 -2.45
CA TYR A 21 5.72 8.62 -3.50
C TYR A 21 5.63 10.07 -3.04
N PRO A 22 6.34 11.00 -3.70
CA PRO A 22 6.21 12.43 -3.42
C PRO A 22 4.92 13.00 -4.05
N PHE A 23 4.41 14.09 -3.48
CA PHE A 23 3.34 14.89 -4.07
C PHE A 23 3.86 16.25 -4.55
N PRO A 24 3.48 16.71 -5.76
CA PRO A 24 3.95 18.00 -6.28
C PRO A 24 3.17 19.21 -5.72
N GLY A 25 2.54 19.08 -4.55
CA GLY A 25 1.73 20.13 -3.95
C GLY A 25 0.90 19.66 -2.75
N ASP A 26 0.15 20.59 -2.18
CA ASP A 26 -0.74 20.35 -1.06
C ASP A 26 -2.05 19.69 -1.52
N TYR A 27 -2.55 18.69 -0.80
CA TYR A 27 -3.82 18.02 -1.11
C TYR A 27 -4.60 17.64 0.15
N LEU A 28 -5.93 17.60 0.04
CA LEU A 28 -6.80 17.03 1.07
C LEU A 28 -7.19 15.60 0.71
N PHE A 29 -6.83 14.65 1.58
CA PHE A 29 -7.19 13.24 1.42
C PHE A 29 -8.45 12.92 2.20
N TRP A 30 -9.40 12.27 1.54
CA TRP A 30 -10.72 11.98 2.09
C TRP A 30 -10.94 10.50 2.37
N ALA A 31 -10.37 9.64 1.53
CA ALA A 31 -10.49 8.20 1.64
C ALA A 31 -9.31 7.50 0.98
N VAL A 32 -9.06 6.27 1.40
CA VAL A 32 -7.96 5.43 0.95
C VAL A 32 -8.47 4.04 0.63
N PHE A 33 -7.81 3.35 -0.30
CA PHE A 33 -8.10 1.99 -0.70
C PHE A 33 -6.77 1.26 -0.88
N GLY A 34 -6.62 0.12 -0.20
CA GLY A 34 -5.48 -0.78 -0.36
C GLY A 34 -5.85 -1.96 -1.24
N HIS A 35 -4.90 -2.44 -2.03
CA HIS A 35 -5.09 -3.63 -2.87
C HIS A 35 -3.82 -4.45 -2.98
N MET A 36 -4.01 -5.75 -2.74
CA MET A 36 -3.07 -6.85 -2.91
C MET A 36 -3.86 -8.07 -3.40
N HIS A 37 -3.19 -9.05 -3.99
CA HIS A 37 -3.85 -10.32 -4.32
C HIS A 37 -3.85 -11.26 -3.09
N THR A 38 -3.91 -12.57 -3.33
CA THR A 38 -4.24 -13.59 -2.33
C THR A 38 -3.07 -14.01 -1.43
N LEU A 39 -1.82 -13.71 -1.81
CA LEU A 39 -0.62 -13.95 -1.01
C LEU A 39 -0.36 -12.83 -0.01
N GLY A 40 -1.09 -11.72 -0.09
CA GLY A 40 -0.96 -10.59 0.82
C GLY A 40 -1.23 -10.95 2.28
N ARG A 41 -0.48 -10.30 3.18
CA ARG A 41 -0.53 -10.48 4.63
C ARG A 41 -0.74 -9.19 5.40
N SER A 42 -0.15 -8.10 4.94
CA SER A 42 -0.46 -6.79 5.49
C SER A 42 -0.21 -5.69 4.49
N LEU A 43 -0.97 -4.61 4.62
CA LEU A 43 -0.79 -3.37 3.87
C LEU A 43 -0.83 -2.19 4.84
N LYS A 44 0.14 -1.30 4.72
CA LYS A 44 0.19 -0.06 5.49
C LYS A 44 0.44 1.12 4.56
N LEU A 45 -0.32 2.20 4.74
CA LEU A 45 -0.15 3.46 4.04
C LEU A 45 0.02 4.58 5.07
N THR A 46 1.12 5.32 4.99
CA THR A 46 1.42 6.46 5.86
C THR A 46 1.83 7.69 5.07
N ILE A 47 1.63 8.87 5.66
CA ILE A 47 2.20 10.15 5.20
C ILE A 47 3.33 10.56 6.15
N GLY A 48 4.45 11.02 5.61
CA GLY A 48 5.60 11.49 6.38
C GLY A 48 6.44 10.35 6.96
N ASP A 49 7.46 10.71 7.74
CA ASP A 49 8.59 9.81 8.01
C ASP A 49 8.76 9.54 9.51
N GLY A 50 9.39 8.40 9.83
CA GLY A 50 9.82 8.09 11.19
C GLY A 50 8.67 7.89 12.18
N ALA A 51 8.87 8.34 13.43
CA ALA A 51 7.92 8.14 14.52
C ALA A 51 6.67 9.02 14.40
N ASP A 52 6.75 10.12 13.65
CA ASP A 52 5.69 11.10 13.49
C ASP A 52 4.84 10.85 12.22
N ALA A 53 5.14 9.78 11.48
CA ALA A 53 4.41 9.39 10.27
C ALA A 53 2.91 9.17 10.59
N ASN A 54 2.06 9.88 9.88
CA ASN A 54 0.61 9.79 10.04
C ASN A 54 0.08 8.56 9.31
N CYS A 55 -0.68 7.71 10.01
CA CYS A 55 -1.22 6.49 9.43
C CYS A 55 -2.56 6.73 8.73
N LEU A 56 -2.61 6.50 7.42
CA LEU A 56 -3.83 6.60 6.62
C LEU A 56 -4.59 5.29 6.55
N LEU A 57 -3.87 4.18 6.39
CA LEU A 57 -4.43 2.84 6.34
C LEU A 57 -3.47 1.86 7.01
N ASN A 58 -4.01 0.96 7.83
CA ASN A 58 -3.26 -0.15 8.40
C ASN A 58 -4.14 -1.39 8.43
N ILE A 59 -3.83 -2.36 7.57
CA ILE A 59 -4.48 -3.66 7.51
C ILE A 59 -3.42 -4.69 7.92
N PRO A 60 -3.32 -5.04 9.22
CA PRO A 60 -2.26 -5.93 9.72
C PRO A 60 -2.50 -7.41 9.43
N ALA A 61 -3.72 -7.76 8.99
CA ALA A 61 -4.11 -9.11 8.59
C ALA A 61 -4.95 -8.99 7.32
N TRP A 62 -4.28 -8.89 6.17
CA TRP A 62 -4.91 -8.72 4.88
C TRP A 62 -5.86 -9.88 4.58
N ASP A 63 -7.03 -9.53 4.05
CA ASP A 63 -8.03 -10.43 3.51
C ASP A 63 -8.37 -9.91 2.11
N PHE A 64 -8.33 -10.80 1.12
CA PHE A 64 -8.62 -10.45 -0.27
C PHE A 64 -10.02 -9.83 -0.44
N ASP A 65 -10.99 -10.19 0.40
CA ASP A 65 -12.34 -9.64 0.35
C ASP A 65 -12.45 -8.24 0.98
N TRP A 66 -11.36 -7.70 1.57
CA TRP A 66 -11.31 -6.36 2.17
C TRP A 66 -10.84 -5.27 1.22
N GLN A 67 -10.85 -5.54 -0.08
CA GLN A 67 -10.65 -4.56 -1.14
C GLN A 67 -11.82 -3.56 -1.20
N ARG A 68 -11.81 -2.58 -0.29
CA ARG A 68 -12.83 -1.55 -0.15
C ARG A 68 -12.23 -0.19 0.18
N THR A 69 -13.01 0.85 -0.05
CA THR A 69 -12.64 2.22 0.28
C THR A 69 -12.87 2.47 1.77
N TYR A 70 -11.84 2.94 2.46
CA TYR A 70 -11.85 3.37 3.84
C TYR A 70 -11.87 4.90 3.88
N ARG A 71 -12.96 5.47 4.40
CA ARG A 71 -13.07 6.92 4.58
C ARG A 71 -12.30 7.33 5.83
N LEU A 72 -11.49 8.37 5.71
CA LEU A 72 -10.79 8.96 6.86
C LEU A 72 -11.80 9.65 7.77
N ALA A 73 -11.58 9.59 9.08
CA ALA A 73 -12.47 10.24 10.06
C ALA A 73 -12.56 11.75 9.82
N GLU A 74 -11.42 12.36 9.52
CA GLU A 74 -11.27 13.74 9.10
C GLU A 74 -10.34 13.81 7.89
N PRO A 75 -10.55 14.75 6.95
CA PRO A 75 -9.66 14.93 5.83
C PRO A 75 -8.24 15.21 6.30
N GLN A 76 -7.25 14.56 5.70
CA GLN A 76 -5.84 14.76 6.05
C GLN A 76 -5.20 15.65 5.00
N LEU A 77 -4.62 16.77 5.44
CA LEU A 77 -3.80 17.62 4.57
C LEU A 77 -2.41 16.99 4.45
N ILE A 78 -2.00 16.66 3.23
CA ILE A 78 -0.61 16.39 2.88
C ILE A 78 0.01 17.66 2.31
N ARG A 79 1.26 17.95 2.69
CA ARG A 79 2.03 19.08 2.14
C ARG A 79 3.02 18.63 1.08
N GLU A 80 3.45 19.56 0.23
CA GLU A 80 4.42 19.33 -0.86
C GLU A 80 5.71 18.62 -0.41
N ASP A 81 6.15 18.81 0.84
CA ASP A 81 7.38 18.22 1.40
C ASP A 81 7.19 16.85 2.07
N GLU A 82 5.96 16.33 2.12
CA GLU A 82 5.65 15.03 2.70
C GLU A 82 5.57 13.93 1.64
N GLU A 83 6.03 12.73 1.98
CA GLU A 83 5.94 11.55 1.13
C GLU A 83 4.89 10.56 1.63
N LEU A 84 4.23 9.87 0.70
CA LEU A 84 3.46 8.67 1.02
C LEU A 84 4.34 7.44 1.02
N HIS A 85 4.23 6.64 2.06
CA HIS A 85 4.88 5.34 2.16
C HIS A 85 3.84 4.23 2.14
N LEU A 86 4.00 3.29 1.22
CA LEU A 86 3.18 2.10 1.06
C LEU A 86 4.02 0.87 1.35
N ASP A 87 3.71 0.17 2.43
CA ASP A 87 4.31 -1.11 2.80
C ASP A 87 3.34 -2.24 2.51
N CYS A 88 3.85 -3.29 1.85
CA CYS A 88 3.11 -4.51 1.58
C CYS A 88 3.94 -5.72 2.02
N VAL A 89 3.27 -6.71 2.60
CA VAL A 89 3.89 -7.96 3.07
C VAL A 89 3.17 -9.15 2.47
N TRP A 90 3.93 -10.15 2.01
CA TRP A 90 3.41 -11.38 1.44
C TRP A 90 4.04 -12.63 2.05
N ASP A 91 3.28 -13.72 2.00
CA ASP A 91 3.83 -15.08 2.12
C ASP A 91 3.60 -15.81 0.80
N ASN A 92 4.66 -16.36 0.20
CA ASN A 92 4.61 -17.14 -1.02
C ASN A 92 4.88 -18.63 -0.72
N PRO A 93 3.86 -19.45 -0.42
CA PRO A 93 4.05 -20.87 -0.16
C PRO A 93 4.24 -21.71 -1.43
N THR A 94 4.26 -21.10 -2.61
CA THR A 94 4.38 -21.80 -3.89
C THR A 94 5.82 -22.15 -4.21
N ASP A 95 6.03 -22.92 -5.29
CA ASP A 95 7.36 -23.29 -5.78
C ASP A 95 7.88 -22.36 -6.89
N GLN A 96 7.19 -21.26 -7.18
CA GLN A 96 7.57 -20.27 -8.18
C GLN A 96 7.77 -18.89 -7.54
N ASP A 97 8.72 -18.15 -8.09
CA ASP A 97 8.85 -16.73 -7.78
C ASP A 97 7.62 -15.98 -8.32
N VAL A 98 7.07 -15.09 -7.51
CA VAL A 98 5.92 -14.25 -7.86
C VAL A 98 6.41 -12.81 -7.98
N ALA A 99 5.89 -12.08 -8.96
CA ALA A 99 6.24 -10.69 -9.20
C ALA A 99 4.98 -9.83 -9.39
N TRP A 100 5.19 -8.54 -9.64
CA TRP A 100 4.11 -7.62 -9.97
C TRP A 100 3.41 -8.00 -11.28
N GLY A 101 2.08 -8.03 -11.28
CA GLY A 101 1.29 -8.23 -12.50
C GLY A 101 -0.21 -8.27 -12.27
N ASP A 102 -0.97 -8.24 -13.37
CA ASP A 102 -2.44 -8.29 -13.37
C ASP A 102 -3.00 -9.72 -13.38
N GLY A 103 -2.14 -10.73 -13.58
CA GLY A 103 -2.53 -12.13 -13.66
C GLY A 103 -2.93 -12.70 -12.31
N THR A 104 -3.73 -13.78 -12.34
CA THR A 104 -4.18 -14.45 -11.11
C THR A 104 -3.06 -15.12 -10.31
N GLY A 105 -1.90 -15.37 -10.94
CA GLY A 105 -0.71 -15.90 -10.27
C GLY A 105 0.32 -14.83 -9.91
N ASP A 106 0.05 -13.57 -10.28
CA ASP A 106 0.90 -12.43 -9.95
C ASP A 106 0.42 -11.80 -8.63
N GLU A 107 1.15 -10.82 -8.13
CA GLU A 107 0.77 -10.02 -6.97
C GLU A 107 0.76 -8.53 -7.27
N MET A 108 0.17 -7.75 -6.35
CA MET A 108 0.17 -6.30 -6.41
C MET A 108 0.37 -5.66 -5.04
N CYS A 109 0.88 -4.43 -5.07
CA CYS A 109 0.91 -3.52 -3.93
C CYS A 109 0.42 -2.14 -4.38
N LEU A 110 -0.87 -1.88 -4.15
CA LEU A 110 -1.50 -0.63 -4.57
C LEU A 110 -2.11 0.14 -3.40
N GLY A 111 -1.88 1.45 -3.42
CA GLY A 111 -2.60 2.44 -2.63
C GLY A 111 -3.33 3.40 -3.56
N VAL A 112 -4.65 3.51 -3.39
CA VAL A 112 -5.53 4.42 -4.14
C VAL A 112 -6.11 5.45 -3.18
N LEU A 113 -6.16 6.69 -3.62
CA LEU A 113 -6.50 7.84 -2.79
C LEU A 113 -7.66 8.60 -3.43
N LEU A 114 -8.62 9.00 -2.63
CA LEU A 114 -9.58 10.04 -2.99
C LEU A 114 -9.07 11.35 -2.41
N MET A 115 -8.69 12.28 -3.29
CA MET A 115 -8.12 13.58 -2.91
C MET A 115 -8.73 14.74 -3.70
N THR A 116 -8.61 15.94 -3.15
CA THR A 116 -8.95 17.20 -3.81
C THR A 116 -7.81 18.21 -3.63
N ASP A 117 -7.83 19.27 -4.43
CA ASP A 117 -7.12 20.50 -4.08
C ASP A 117 -7.58 20.98 -2.67
N PRO A 118 -6.71 21.67 -1.92
CA PRO A 118 -6.99 22.10 -0.55
C PRO A 118 -8.12 23.12 -0.41
#